data_AF-A0A6B3FU10-F1
#
_entry.id   AF-A0A6B3FU10-F1
#
_cell.length_a   1.000
_cell.length_b   1.000
_cell.length_c   1.000
_cell.angle_alpha   90.00
_cell.angle_beta   90.00
_cell.angle_gamma   90.00
#
_symmetry.space_group_name_H-M   'P 1'
#
loop_
_entity.id
_entity.type
_entity.pdbx_description
1 polymer ?
#
loop_
_entity_poly.entity_id
_entity_poly.type
_entity_poly.pdbx_seq_one_letter_code
_entity_poly.pdbx_strand_id
1 'polypeptide(L)'
;MATRGGRDSVGTARVLTALGLAFADAEQRRPLTFALMAKWQRIVLGHDLVGFRTMPAFAKDGRERYGLAPDTPARFECCLSESAQPDLPLPSRAARTYLDTLFFHPFADGNARAAMLALAFVL
;
A
#
# COMPACT_ATOMS: atom_id res chain seq x y z
N MET A 1 14.00 8.62 -22.86
CA MET A 1 13.30 9.41 -21.81
C MET A 1 11.81 9.17 -21.99
N ALA A 2 11.24 8.19 -21.29
CA ALA A 2 9.87 7.75 -21.51
C ALA A 2 8.88 8.75 -20.89
N THR A 3 7.89 9.17 -21.66
CA THR A 3 6.81 10.05 -21.22
C THR A 3 5.92 9.34 -20.21
N ARG A 4 5.84 9.92 -19.01
CA ARG A 4 4.93 9.53 -17.92
C ARG A 4 3.50 9.86 -18.37
N GLY A 5 2.81 8.92 -19.03
CA GLY A 5 1.45 9.15 -19.56
C GLY A 5 0.93 8.13 -20.59
N GLY A 6 1.78 7.23 -21.09
CA GLY A 6 1.31 6.09 -21.90
C GLY A 6 0.54 5.07 -21.06
N ARG A 7 -0.52 4.48 -21.61
CA ARG A 7 -1.22 3.34 -20.99
C ARG A 7 -0.26 2.14 -20.92
N ASP A 8 0.33 1.91 -19.75
CA ASP A 8 1.09 0.70 -19.45
C ASP A 8 0.12 -0.46 -19.23
N SER A 9 -0.15 -1.22 -20.30
CA SER A 9 -1.05 -2.39 -20.25
C SER A 9 -0.51 -3.49 -19.34
N VAL A 10 0.81 -3.68 -19.31
CA VAL A 10 1.48 -4.66 -18.43
C VAL A 10 1.36 -4.23 -16.97
N GLY A 11 1.58 -2.95 -16.68
CA GLY A 11 1.33 -2.36 -15.36
C GLY A 11 -0.12 -2.50 -14.91
N THR A 12 -1.07 -2.23 -15.81
CA THR A 12 -2.50 -2.41 -15.54
C THR A 12 -2.83 -3.86 -15.19
N ALA A 13 -2.35 -4.82 -15.99
CA ALA A 13 -2.57 -6.24 -15.74
C ALA A 13 -2.02 -6.67 -14.37
N ARG A 14 -0.81 -6.23 -14.02
CA ARG A 14 -0.20 -6.50 -12.70
C ARG A 14 -1.03 -5.96 -11.54
N VAL A 15 -1.57 -4.75 -11.66
CA VAL A 15 -2.45 -4.17 -10.62
C VAL A 15 -3.75 -4.96 -10.48
N LEU A 16 -4.36 -5.40 -11.59
CA LEU A 16 -5.57 -6.22 -11.55
C LEU A 16 -5.31 -7.60 -10.92
N THR A 17 -4.16 -8.23 -11.22
CA THR A 17 -3.74 -9.47 -10.56
C THR A 17 -3.56 -9.27 -9.05
N ALA A 18 -2.90 -8.18 -8.64
CA ALA A 18 -2.72 -7.85 -7.23
C ALA A 18 -4.06 -7.56 -6.52
N LEU A 19 -5.01 -6.93 -7.20
CA LEU A 19 -6.36 -6.67 -6.69
C LEU A 19 -7.13 -7.97 -6.43
N GLY A 20 -7.10 -8.91 -7.38
CA GLY A 20 -7.70 -10.23 -7.18
C GLY A 20 -7.11 -10.98 -5.98
N LEU A 21 -5.79 -10.85 -5.76
CA LEU A 21 -5.13 -11.45 -4.61
C LEU A 21 -5.48 -10.76 -3.29
N ALA A 22 -5.64 -9.43 -3.29
CA ALA A 22 -6.09 -8.69 -2.12
C ALA A 22 -7.51 -9.13 -1.70
N PHE A 23 -8.44 -9.27 -2.63
CA PHE A 23 -9.77 -9.80 -2.32
C PHE A 23 -9.72 -11.24 -1.78
N ALA A 24 -8.94 -12.12 -2.41
CA ALA A 24 -8.80 -13.50 -1.93
C ALA A 24 -8.19 -13.58 -0.52
N ASP A 25 -7.24 -12.69 -0.19
CA ASP A 25 -6.66 -12.60 1.15
C ASP A 25 -7.67 -12.02 2.16
N ALA A 26 -8.56 -11.11 1.74
CA ALA A 26 -9.64 -10.54 2.56
C ALA A 26 -10.75 -11.57 2.86
N GLU A 27 -11.17 -12.36 1.86
CA GLU A 27 -12.12 -13.47 2.02
C GLU A 27 -11.63 -14.52 3.03
N GLN A 28 -10.31 -14.76 3.06
CA GLN A 28 -9.64 -15.62 4.03
C GLN A 28 -9.52 -14.99 5.43
N ARG A 29 -10.02 -13.77 5.64
CA ARG A 29 -9.96 -13.02 6.90
C ARG A 29 -8.55 -12.90 7.46
N ARG A 30 -7.55 -12.75 6.58
CA ARG A 30 -6.17 -12.50 7.02
C ARG A 30 -6.10 -11.14 7.72
N PRO A 31 -5.21 -10.95 8.71
CA PRO A 31 -4.93 -9.61 9.21
C PRO A 31 -4.19 -8.80 8.15
N LEU A 32 -4.57 -7.52 7.98
CA LEU A 32 -3.80 -6.60 7.16
C LEU A 32 -2.47 -6.28 7.86
N THR A 33 -1.37 -6.57 7.18
CA THR A 33 0.00 -6.34 7.68
C THR A 33 0.86 -5.78 6.56
N PHE A 34 1.99 -5.17 6.90
CA PHE A 34 2.95 -4.72 5.89
C PHE A 34 3.45 -5.89 5.04
N ALA A 35 3.68 -7.05 5.65
CA ALA A 35 4.11 -8.26 4.93
C ALA A 35 3.09 -8.71 3.87
N LEU A 36 1.79 -8.63 4.18
CA LEU A 36 0.71 -8.93 3.24
C LEU A 36 0.66 -7.90 2.10
N MET A 37 0.79 -6.60 2.43
CA MET A 37 0.87 -5.54 1.42
C MET A 37 2.09 -5.70 0.51
N ALA A 38 3.25 -6.07 1.07
CA ALA A 38 4.48 -6.30 0.31
C ALA A 38 4.33 -7.46 -0.69
N LYS A 39 3.59 -8.52 -0.34
CA LYS A 39 3.25 -9.63 -1.27
C LYS A 39 2.49 -9.11 -2.50
N TRP A 40 1.48 -8.26 -2.32
CA TRP A 40 0.76 -7.65 -3.45
C TRP A 40 1.65 -6.70 -4.24
N GLN A 41 2.48 -5.93 -3.53
CA GLN A 41 3.33 -4.92 -4.16
C GLN A 41 4.45 -5.53 -5.02
N ARG A 42 4.95 -6.74 -4.71
CA ARG A 42 5.85 -7.49 -5.60
C ARG A 42 5.22 -7.70 -6.98
N ILE A 43 3.94 -8.04 -7.02
CA ILE A 43 3.18 -8.22 -8.26
C ILE A 43 3.05 -6.88 -8.98
N VAL A 44 2.61 -5.83 -8.29
CA VAL A 44 2.43 -4.48 -8.86
C VAL A 44 3.72 -3.96 -9.48
N LEU A 45 4.84 -4.08 -8.79
CA LEU A 45 6.12 -3.54 -9.24
C LEU A 45 6.89 -4.50 -10.15
N GLY A 46 6.52 -5.78 -10.19
CA GLY A 46 7.17 -6.81 -11.00
C GLY A 46 8.59 -7.16 -10.53
N HIS A 47 8.84 -7.13 -9.22
CA HIS A 47 10.12 -7.52 -8.64
C HIS A 47 9.93 -8.21 -7.28
N ASP A 48 10.84 -9.13 -6.96
CA ASP A 48 10.70 -10.00 -5.77
C ASP A 48 11.08 -9.30 -4.46
N LEU A 49 11.96 -8.30 -4.52
CA LEU A 49 12.49 -7.59 -3.36
C LEU A 49 11.69 -6.32 -3.08
N VAL A 50 10.52 -6.48 -2.46
CA VAL A 50 9.76 -5.36 -1.89
C VAL A 50 9.91 -5.38 -0.37
N GLY A 51 10.50 -4.31 0.17
CA GLY A 51 10.64 -4.08 1.60
C GLY A 51 10.19 -2.68 2.00
N PHE A 52 10.16 -2.40 3.30
CA PHE A 52 9.89 -1.06 3.80
C PHE A 52 11.04 -0.16 3.35
N ARG A 53 10.72 1.03 2.84
CA ARG A 53 11.75 1.95 2.34
C ARG A 53 12.77 2.27 3.43
N THR A 54 14.04 2.36 3.05
CA THR A 54 15.16 2.68 3.94
C THR A 54 15.60 4.15 3.84
N MET A 55 15.09 4.86 2.83
CA MET A 55 15.39 6.27 2.57
C MET A 55 14.11 7.12 2.63
N PRO A 56 14.22 8.44 2.85
CA PRO A 56 13.11 9.35 2.67
C PRO A 56 12.49 9.20 1.27
N ALA A 57 11.16 9.20 1.21
CA ALA A 57 10.44 9.25 -0.06
C ALA A 57 10.06 10.68 -0.40
N PHE A 58 9.96 10.96 -1.69
CA PHE A 58 9.62 12.29 -2.20
C PHE A 58 8.47 12.20 -3.20
N ALA A 59 7.57 13.17 -3.16
CA ALA A 59 6.51 13.34 -4.15
C ALA A 59 6.48 14.76 -4.70
N LYS A 60 5.67 14.96 -5.76
CA LYS A 60 5.46 16.25 -6.41
C LYS A 60 6.78 16.96 -6.77
N ASP A 61 7.65 16.24 -7.48
CA ASP A 61 8.99 16.70 -7.89
C ASP A 61 9.85 17.20 -6.73
N GLY A 62 9.78 16.51 -5.59
CA GLY A 62 10.56 16.84 -4.39
C GLY A 62 9.92 17.87 -3.47
N ARG A 63 8.76 18.45 -3.82
CA ARG A 63 8.05 19.40 -2.96
C ARG A 63 7.48 18.78 -1.70
N GLU A 64 7.25 17.47 -1.71
CA GLU A 64 6.79 16.73 -0.54
C GLU A 64 7.83 15.70 -0.13
N ARG A 65 8.15 15.67 1.16
CA ARG A 65 9.09 14.72 1.77
C ARG A 65 8.37 13.90 2.82
N TYR A 66 8.40 12.58 2.65
CA TYR A 66 7.95 11.62 3.63
C TYR A 66 9.14 11.18 4.48
N GLY A 67 9.17 11.66 5.73
CA GLY A 67 10.21 11.32 6.70
C GLY A 67 10.25 9.82 7.01
N LEU A 68 11.39 9.33 7.47
CA LEU A 68 11.54 7.97 7.98
C LEU A 68 12.24 8.04 9.33
N ALA A 69 11.49 7.79 10.38
CA ALA A 69 12.04 7.56 11.71
C ALA A 69 12.23 6.04 11.94
N PRO A 70 13.16 5.63 12.82
CA PRO A 70 13.43 4.20 13.06
C PRO A 70 12.19 3.38 13.46
N ASP A 71 11.22 4.01 14.15
CA ASP A 71 9.97 3.42 14.62
C ASP A 71 8.83 3.46 13.58
N THR A 72 9.05 4.08 12.42
CA THR A 72 8.01 4.26 11.38
C THR A 72 7.39 2.93 10.92
N PRO A 73 8.15 1.85 10.69
CA PRO A 73 7.56 0.55 10.34
C PRO A 73 6.65 -0.01 11.43
N ALA A 74 7.06 0.08 12.70
CA ALA A 74 6.26 -0.42 13.82
C ALA A 74 4.97 0.38 14.01
N ARG A 75 5.04 1.71 13.85
CA ARG A 75 3.87 2.58 13.88
C ARG A 75 2.92 2.30 12.72
N PHE A 76 3.44 2.01 11.54
CA PHE A 76 2.62 1.63 10.40
C PHE A 76 1.88 0.32 10.64
N GLU A 77 2.57 -0.71 11.13
CA GLU A 77 1.93 -2.00 11.49
C GLU A 77 0.85 -1.82 12.56
N CYS A 78 1.07 -0.95 13.55
CA CYS A 78 0.05 -0.60 14.52
C CYS A 78 -1.20 -0.03 13.83
N CYS A 79 -1.04 0.97 12.96
CA CYS A 79 -2.17 1.55 12.21
C CYS A 79 -2.90 0.52 11.32
N LEU A 80 -2.17 -0.40 10.68
CA LEU A 80 -2.81 -1.46 9.89
C LEU A 80 -3.66 -2.40 10.75
N SER A 81 -3.22 -2.72 11.97
CA SER A 81 -4.00 -3.56 12.89
C SER A 81 -5.34 -2.94 13.28
N GLU A 82 -5.43 -1.60 13.24
CA GLU A 82 -6.67 -0.87 13.52
C GLU A 82 -7.71 -1.00 12.40
N SER A 83 -7.35 -1.50 11.21
CA SER A 83 -8.29 -1.71 10.10
C SER A 83 -9.40 -2.72 10.42
N ALA A 84 -9.17 -3.59 11.41
CA ALA A 84 -10.09 -4.62 11.87
C ALA A 84 -10.86 -4.23 13.15
N GLN A 85 -10.75 -2.98 13.63
CA GLN A 85 -11.45 -2.51 14.84
C GLN A 85 -12.98 -2.63 14.69
N PRO A 86 -13.68 -3.41 15.53
CA PRO A 86 -15.09 -3.69 15.34
C PRO A 86 -16.01 -2.50 15.67
N ASP A 87 -15.52 -1.54 16.46
CA ASP A 87 -16.23 -0.38 16.98
C ASP A 87 -16.28 0.81 16.00
N LEU A 88 -15.44 0.82 14.98
CA LEU A 88 -15.44 1.85 13.93
C LEU A 88 -16.29 1.41 12.72
N PRO A 89 -17.08 2.30 12.09
CA PRO A 89 -17.78 1.99 10.85
C PRO A 89 -16.82 1.57 9.73
N LEU A 90 -17.24 0.62 8.89
CA LEU A 90 -16.43 0.10 7.79
C LEU A 90 -15.83 1.21 6.89
N PRO A 91 -16.61 2.21 6.41
CA PRO A 91 -16.06 3.28 5.58
C PRO A 91 -14.95 4.06 6.29
N SER A 92 -15.04 4.25 7.60
CA SER A 92 -14.04 4.96 8.40
C SER A 92 -12.73 4.17 8.47
N ARG A 93 -12.80 2.85 8.68
CA ARG A 93 -11.61 1.98 8.71
C ARG A 93 -10.93 1.91 7.35
N ALA A 94 -11.72 1.80 6.29
CA ALA A 94 -11.25 1.76 4.91
C ALA A 94 -10.55 3.09 4.53
N ALA A 95 -11.18 4.23 4.82
CA ALA A 95 -10.61 5.54 4.58
C ALA A 95 -9.32 5.77 5.38
N ARG A 96 -9.29 5.39 6.66
CA ARG A 96 -8.10 5.51 7.51
C ARG A 96 -6.94 4.66 6.99
N THR A 97 -7.19 3.40 6.64
CA THR A 97 -6.19 2.50 6.05
C THR A 97 -5.58 3.06 4.76
N TYR A 98 -6.42 3.62 3.89
CA TYR A 98 -5.99 4.29 2.66
C TYR A 98 -5.09 5.51 2.95
N LEU A 99 -5.53 6.39 3.85
CA LEU A 99 -4.82 7.61 4.20
C LEU A 99 -3.50 7.31 4.94
N ASP A 100 -3.49 6.37 5.87
CA ASP A 100 -2.30 5.94 6.59
C ASP A 100 -1.27 5.36 5.62
N THR A 101 -1.68 4.52 4.67
CA THR A 101 -0.75 3.99 3.64
C THR A 101 -0.10 5.10 2.83
N LEU A 102 -0.87 6.13 2.42
CA LEU A 102 -0.33 7.28 1.70
C LEU A 102 0.62 8.12 2.56
N PHE A 103 0.27 8.32 3.83
CA PHE A 103 1.03 9.12 4.79
C PHE A 103 2.36 8.46 5.16
N PHE A 104 2.35 7.18 5.54
CA PHE A 104 3.56 6.44 5.89
C PHE A 104 4.46 6.22 4.66
N HIS A 105 3.84 6.10 3.49
CA HIS A 105 4.51 5.92 2.21
C HIS A 105 5.49 4.74 2.25
N PRO A 106 5.04 3.53 2.63
CA PRO A 106 5.93 2.48 3.13
C PRO A 106 6.87 1.90 2.06
N PHE A 107 6.56 2.06 0.77
CA PHE A 107 7.36 1.56 -0.34
C PHE A 107 8.16 2.67 -1.02
N ALA A 108 9.23 2.30 -1.74
CA ALA A 108 10.01 3.25 -2.54
C ALA A 108 9.23 3.78 -3.76
N ASP A 109 8.32 2.97 -4.32
CA ASP A 109 7.40 3.37 -5.39
C ASP A 109 6.06 2.62 -5.26
N GLY A 110 5.03 3.14 -5.93
CA GLY A 110 3.73 2.49 -6.06
C GLY A 110 2.83 2.62 -4.84
N ASN A 111 3.11 3.55 -3.91
CA ASN A 111 2.30 3.73 -2.70
C ASN A 111 0.83 4.05 -2.97
N ALA A 112 0.51 4.79 -4.04
CA ALA A 112 -0.88 5.04 -4.42
C ALA A 112 -1.62 3.74 -4.82
N ARG A 113 -0.93 2.84 -5.53
CA ARG A 113 -1.47 1.52 -5.90
C ARG A 113 -1.61 0.63 -4.67
N ALA A 114 -0.61 0.63 -3.78
CA ALA A 114 -0.67 -0.09 -2.51
C ALA A 114 -1.82 0.40 -1.60
N ALA A 115 -2.03 1.71 -1.50
CA ALA A 115 -3.14 2.29 -0.74
C ALA A 115 -4.49 1.87 -1.31
N MET A 116 -4.64 1.86 -2.64
CA MET A 116 -5.87 1.37 -3.30
C MET A 116 -6.13 -0.11 -2.99
N LEU A 117 -5.09 -0.96 -3.04
CA LEU A 117 -5.22 -2.37 -2.70
C LEU A 117 -5.61 -2.57 -1.23
N ALA A 118 -5.02 -1.80 -0.31
CA ALA A 118 -5.37 -1.85 1.11
C ALA A 118 -6.81 -1.36 1.37
N LEU A 119 -7.26 -0.34 0.64
CA LEU A 119 -8.66 0.10 0.68
C LEU A 119 -9.60 -1.02 0.22
N ALA A 120 -9.32 -1.64 -0.92
CA ALA A 120 -10.11 -2.73 -1.47
C ALA A 120 -10.10 -3.98 -0.56
N PHE A 121 -9.02 -4.23 0.17
CA PHE A 121 -8.92 -5.31 1.14
C PHE A 121 -9.85 -5.11 2.35
N VAL A 122 -10.02 -3.86 2.79
CA VAL A 122 -10.84 -3.55 3.98
C VAL A 122 -12.33 -3.53 3.65
N LEU A 123 -12.71 -3.06 2.46
CA LEU A 123 -14.08 -2.96 1.97
C LEU A 123 -14.69 -4.33 1.63
#